data_AF-A0A7S2H4P8-F1
#
_entry.id   AF-A0A7S2H4P8-F1
#
_cell.length_a   1.000
_cell.length_b   1.000
_cell.length_c   1.000
_cell.angle_alpha   90.00
_cell.angle_beta   90.00
_cell.angle_gamma   90.00
#
_symmetry.space_group_name_H-M   'P 1'
#
loop_
_entity.id
_entity.type
_entity.pdbx_description
1 polymer ?
#
loop_
_entity_poly.entity_id
_entity_poly.type
_entity_poly.pdbx_seq_one_letter_code
_entity_poly.pdbx_strand_id
1 'polypeptide(L)'
;QEHYCAHDSVANPDNVAYSPDADGLLIAEDTDLHARSVLWLLRLGDGLEMAPGIVDPSSSKKHLTAIFVAPEGAEVSSPGYYTNVNGFAYMTLAVAHPDAGEPYPAILGPLRKCSGSSAVFNAPDSC
;
A
#
# COMPACT_ATOMS: atom_id res chain seq x y z
N GLN A 1 -7.20 -6.84 29.41
CA GLN A 1 -6.78 -6.83 28.00
C GLN A 1 -6.36 -5.41 27.71
N GLU A 2 -5.08 -5.17 27.43
CA GLU A 2 -4.66 -3.87 26.92
C GLU A 2 -5.09 -3.82 25.45
N HIS A 3 -6.01 -2.93 25.12
CA HIS A 3 -6.34 -2.62 23.74
C HIS A 3 -5.21 -1.77 23.18
N TYR A 4 -4.24 -2.43 22.54
CA TYR A 4 -3.18 -1.77 21.80
C TYR A 4 -3.77 -1.25 20.48
N CYS A 5 -3.63 0.05 20.22
CA CYS A 5 -4.04 0.63 18.95
C CYS A 5 -2.84 0.67 17.99
N ALA A 6 -2.98 0.00 16.86
CA ALA A 6 -1.91 -0.38 15.94
C ALA A 6 -1.88 0.46 14.66
N HIS A 7 -1.99 1.79 14.77
CA HIS A 7 -2.21 2.66 13.60
C HIS A 7 -1.14 2.57 12.50
N ASP A 8 0.04 2.03 12.82
CA ASP A 8 1.20 1.90 11.94
C ASP A 8 1.41 0.47 11.41
N SER A 9 0.37 -0.35 11.45
CA SER A 9 0.44 -1.78 11.13
C SER A 9 -0.69 -2.17 10.17
N VAL A 10 -0.54 -3.32 9.51
CA VAL A 10 -1.62 -3.89 8.69
C VAL A 10 -2.65 -4.59 9.57
N ALA A 11 -3.93 -4.42 9.30
CA ALA A 11 -5.04 -5.17 9.88
C ALA A 11 -5.86 -5.86 8.78
N ASN A 12 -6.09 -7.17 8.94
CA ASN A 12 -6.82 -8.05 8.01
C ASN A 12 -6.43 -7.83 6.52
N PRO A 13 -5.19 -8.17 6.14
CA PRO A 13 -4.77 -8.08 4.75
C PRO A 13 -5.56 -9.06 3.87
N ASP A 14 -6.06 -8.59 2.73
CA ASP A 14 -6.80 -9.42 1.77
C ASP A 14 -5.96 -9.70 0.52
N ASN A 15 -5.61 -8.67 -0.26
CA ASN A 15 -4.93 -8.83 -1.54
C ASN A 15 -3.55 -8.17 -1.57
N VAL A 16 -2.67 -8.70 -2.43
CA VAL A 16 -1.31 -8.16 -2.63
C VAL A 16 -0.94 -8.02 -4.09
N ALA A 17 -0.10 -7.04 -4.39
CA ALA A 17 0.55 -6.88 -5.69
C ALA A 17 2.00 -6.45 -5.53
N TYR A 18 2.89 -6.92 -6.41
CA TYR A 18 4.30 -6.53 -6.38
C TYR A 18 4.53 -5.26 -7.20
N SER A 19 5.24 -4.30 -6.62
CA SER A 19 5.72 -3.09 -7.29
C SER A 19 7.23 -3.22 -7.55
N PRO A 20 7.66 -3.46 -8.80
CA PRO A 20 9.08 -3.60 -9.13
C PRO A 20 9.86 -2.29 -8.95
N ASP A 21 9.24 -1.13 -9.16
CA ASP A 21 9.93 0.16 -8.98
C ASP A 21 10.24 0.45 -7.51
N ALA A 22 9.37 -0.02 -6.61
CA ALA A 22 9.53 0.09 -5.16
C ALA A 22 10.32 -1.04 -4.52
N ASP A 23 10.55 -2.14 -5.27
CA ASP A 23 10.94 -3.43 -4.70
C ASP A 23 10.11 -3.76 -3.44
N GLY A 24 8.78 -3.76 -3.61
CA GLY A 24 7.85 -3.77 -2.50
C GLY A 24 6.52 -4.44 -2.80
N LEU A 25 5.82 -4.84 -1.74
CA LEU A 25 4.46 -5.36 -1.82
C LEU A 25 3.46 -4.24 -1.51
N LEU A 26 2.51 -4.07 -2.41
CA LEU A 26 1.25 -3.41 -2.13
C LEU A 26 0.38 -4.40 -1.35
N ILE A 27 -0.16 -3.98 -0.21
CA ILE A 27 -1.00 -4.80 0.66
C ILE A 27 -2.30 -4.05 0.90
N ALA A 28 -3.41 -4.61 0.44
CA ALA A 28 -4.73 -4.04 0.57
C ALA A 28 -5.45 -4.60 1.81
N GLU A 29 -6.06 -3.71 2.59
CA GLU A 29 -6.84 -4.09 3.77
C GLU A 29 -8.34 -4.19 3.46
N ASP A 30 -8.97 -5.15 4.12
CA ASP A 30 -10.42 -5.23 4.34
C ASP A 30 -10.61 -5.42 5.84
N THR A 31 -10.89 -4.36 6.62
CA THR A 31 -10.80 -4.47 8.09
C THR A 31 -11.78 -3.59 8.85
N ASP A 32 -12.34 -4.15 9.93
CA ASP A 32 -13.09 -3.42 10.96
C ASP A 32 -12.20 -2.95 12.13
N LEU A 33 -10.91 -3.31 12.13
CA LEU A 33 -9.97 -2.96 13.21
C LEU A 33 -9.32 -1.58 13.02
N HIS A 34 -9.38 -1.04 11.80
CA HIS A 34 -9.05 0.35 11.49
C HIS A 34 -10.33 1.11 11.16
N ALA A 35 -10.35 2.42 11.44
CA ALA A 35 -11.49 3.26 11.06
C ALA A 35 -11.70 3.33 9.54
N ARG A 36 -10.64 3.10 8.76
CA ARG A 36 -10.63 3.08 7.29
C ARG A 36 -9.60 2.05 6.84
N SER A 37 -9.94 1.27 5.82
CA SER A 37 -8.99 0.38 5.17
C SER A 37 -7.91 1.15 4.42
N VAL A 38 -6.70 0.61 4.43
CA VAL A 38 -5.51 1.26 3.89
C VAL A 38 -4.88 0.39 2.79
N LEU A 39 -4.35 1.02 1.74
CA LEU A 39 -3.34 0.39 0.88
C LEU A 39 -1.96 0.70 1.47
N TRP A 40 -1.24 -0.34 1.84
CA TRP A 40 0.12 -0.23 2.35
C TRP A 40 1.14 -0.58 1.29
N LEU A 41 2.32 0.04 1.38
CA LEU A 41 3.54 -0.39 0.70
C LEU A 41 4.50 -0.96 1.75
N LEU A 42 4.81 -2.26 1.65
CA LEU A 42 5.90 -2.90 2.38
C LEU A 42 7.13 -2.94 1.48
N ARG A 43 8.19 -2.22 1.87
CA ARG A 43 9.47 -2.21 1.12
C ARG A 43 10.32 -3.43 1.48
N LEU A 44 10.68 -4.25 0.49
CA LEU A 44 11.50 -5.45 0.68
C LEU A 44 13.00 -5.14 0.61
N GLY A 45 13.39 -4.23 -0.30
CA GLY A 45 14.80 -3.89 -0.55
C GLY A 45 15.51 -3.11 0.57
N ASP A 46 14.80 -2.66 1.59
CA ASP A 46 15.34 -1.82 2.67
C ASP A 46 15.98 -2.64 3.81
N GLY A 47 16.34 -3.90 3.55
CA GLY A 47 16.91 -4.79 4.57
C GLY A 47 15.86 -5.38 5.50
N LEU A 48 14.66 -5.67 4.97
CA LEU A 48 13.63 -6.40 5.68
C LEU A 48 14.21 -7.77 6.11
N GLU A 49 14.53 -7.93 7.40
CA GLU A 49 15.04 -9.18 7.95
C GLU A 49 13.91 -10.20 8.03
N MET A 50 13.68 -10.88 6.91
CA MET A 50 12.76 -12.00 6.79
C MET A 50 13.50 -13.28 7.20
N ALA A 51 13.34 -13.74 8.44
CA ALA A 51 13.69 -15.11 8.76
C ALA A 51 12.63 -16.04 8.12
N PRO A 52 13.02 -17.13 7.43
CA PRO A 52 12.06 -18.08 6.89
C PRO A 52 11.10 -18.56 8.00
N GLY A 53 9.80 -18.24 7.86
CA GLY A 53 8.76 -18.67 8.79
C GLY A 53 8.49 -17.78 10.00
N ILE A 54 9.24 -16.70 10.23
CA ILE A 54 8.95 -15.72 11.30
C ILE A 54 9.32 -14.31 10.82
N VAL A 55 8.31 -13.46 10.63
CA VAL A 55 8.51 -12.01 10.54
C VAL A 55 8.43 -11.47 11.95
N ASP A 56 9.49 -10.85 12.47
CA ASP A 56 9.36 -9.99 13.63
C ASP A 56 8.42 -8.84 13.22
N PRO A 57 7.20 -8.74 13.79
CA PRO A 57 6.24 -7.72 13.37
C PRO A 57 6.82 -6.31 13.54
N SER A 58 7.70 -6.11 14.53
CA SER A 58 8.35 -4.82 14.78
C SER A 58 9.38 -4.46 13.70
N SER A 59 10.03 -5.45 13.08
CA SER A 59 10.97 -5.22 11.99
C SER A 59 10.26 -4.85 10.68
N SER A 60 9.03 -5.33 10.47
CA SER A 60 8.25 -4.99 9.27
C SER A 60 7.61 -3.60 9.31
N LYS A 61 7.22 -3.11 10.50
CA LYS A 61 6.59 -1.78 10.68
C LYS A 61 7.42 -0.64 10.12
N LYS A 62 8.74 -0.65 10.33
CA LYS A 62 9.65 0.41 9.81
C LYS A 62 9.73 0.46 8.28
N HIS A 63 9.23 -0.57 7.59
CA HIS A 63 9.22 -0.66 6.13
C HIS A 63 7.81 -0.53 5.53
N LEU A 64 6.80 -0.29 6.37
CA LEU A 64 5.42 -0.15 5.97
C LEU A 64 5.08 1.33 5.80
N THR A 65 4.47 1.70 4.67
CA THR A 65 4.02 3.06 4.39
C THR A 65 2.59 3.04 3.90
N ALA A 66 1.70 3.81 4.53
CA ALA A 66 0.34 4.00 4.01
C ALA A 66 0.40 4.87 2.76
N ILE A 67 -0.14 4.39 1.64
CA ILE A 67 -0.11 5.11 0.36
C ILE A 67 -1.51 5.49 -0.16
N PHE A 68 -2.56 4.88 0.38
CA PHE A 68 -3.95 5.25 0.13
C PHE A 68 -4.80 4.92 1.36
N VAL A 69 -5.78 5.77 1.67
CA VAL A 69 -6.77 5.53 2.73
C VAL A 69 -8.15 5.59 2.09
N ALA A 70 -8.94 4.52 2.27
CA ALA A 70 -10.27 4.42 1.71
C ALA A 70 -11.26 5.34 2.45
N PRO A 71 -12.44 5.65 1.86
CA PRO A 71 -13.56 6.21 2.60
C PRO A 71 -13.97 5.33 3.78
N GLU A 72 -14.80 5.88 4.66
CA GLU A 72 -15.34 5.12 5.80
C GLU A 72 -16.21 3.95 5.35
N GLY A 73 -16.11 2.84 6.07
CA GLY A 73 -16.80 1.59 5.76
C GLY A 73 -16.25 0.80 4.57
N ALA A 74 -15.35 1.38 3.76
CA ALA A 74 -14.85 0.73 2.56
C ALA A 74 -13.65 -0.20 2.81
N GLU A 75 -13.54 -1.26 2.00
CA GLU A 75 -12.29 -2.00 1.81
C GLU A 75 -11.46 -1.44 0.65
N VAL A 76 -10.17 -1.75 0.69
CA VAL A 76 -9.29 -1.69 -0.47
C VAL A 76 -9.12 -3.11 -0.99
N SER A 77 -9.37 -3.34 -2.28
CA SER A 77 -9.20 -4.65 -2.91
C SER A 77 -8.47 -4.53 -4.25
N SER A 78 -7.99 -5.67 -4.74
CA SER A 78 -7.46 -5.83 -6.09
C SER A 78 -6.37 -4.79 -6.48
N PRO A 79 -5.33 -4.61 -5.65
CA PRO A 79 -4.24 -3.72 -6.01
C PRO A 79 -3.56 -4.23 -7.28
N GLY A 80 -3.22 -3.30 -8.16
CA GLY A 80 -2.46 -3.55 -9.39
C GLY A 80 -1.32 -2.55 -9.52
N TYR A 81 -0.23 -2.96 -10.13
CA TYR A 81 0.90 -2.07 -10.46
C TYR A 81 1.28 -2.23 -11.92
N TYR A 82 1.22 -1.15 -12.67
CA TYR A 82 1.46 -1.11 -14.11
C TYR A 82 2.61 -0.17 -14.40
N THR A 83 3.71 -0.70 -14.92
CA THR A 83 4.90 0.08 -15.29
C THR A 83 4.87 0.52 -16.75
N ASN A 84 5.68 1.54 -17.06
CA ASN A 84 6.03 1.95 -18.42
C ASN A 84 4.83 2.30 -19.33
N VAL A 85 3.73 2.77 -18.74
CA VAL A 85 2.63 3.36 -19.50
C VAL A 85 3.03 4.78 -19.89
N ASN A 86 3.52 4.93 -21.12
CA ASN A 86 4.08 6.19 -21.65
C ASN A 86 5.19 6.80 -20.76
N GLY A 87 6.04 5.94 -20.16
CA GLY A 87 7.14 6.37 -19.29
C GLY A 87 6.75 6.62 -17.82
N PHE A 88 5.51 6.33 -17.44
CA PHE A 88 5.02 6.43 -16.07
C PHE A 88 4.56 5.08 -15.53
N ALA A 89 4.47 4.98 -14.21
CA ALA A 89 3.81 3.90 -13.51
C ALA A 89 2.46 4.33 -12.95
N TYR A 90 1.54 3.38 -12.81
CA TYR A 90 0.22 3.57 -12.24
C TYR A 90 -0.11 2.42 -11.31
N MET A 91 -0.77 2.74 -10.20
CA MET A 91 -1.43 1.75 -9.37
C MET A 91 -2.93 1.80 -9.62
N THR A 92 -3.56 0.64 -9.58
CA THR A 92 -5.02 0.54 -9.55
C THR A 92 -5.45 -0.14 -8.28
N LEU A 93 -6.65 0.16 -7.82
CA LEU A 93 -7.33 -0.58 -6.76
C LEU A 93 -8.84 -0.45 -6.94
N ALA A 94 -9.58 -1.39 -6.35
CA ALA A 94 -11.02 -1.25 -6.15
C ALA A 94 -11.26 -0.74 -4.73
N VAL A 95 -12.09 0.30 -4.61
CA VAL A 95 -12.71 0.68 -3.34
C VAL A 95 -14.08 0.03 -3.33
N ALA A 96 -14.28 -0.96 -2.47
CA ALA A 96 -15.55 -1.68 -2.38
C ALA A 96 -16.31 -1.29 -1.12
N HIS A 97 -17.63 -1.49 -1.19
CA HIS A 97 -18.59 -1.38 -0.08
C HIS A 97 -18.44 -0.16 0.86
N PRO A 98 -18.20 1.08 0.35
CA PRO A 98 -18.21 2.26 1.23
C PRO A 98 -19.57 2.44 1.91
N ASP A 99 -19.58 2.94 3.15
CA ASP A 99 -20.82 3.25 3.89
C ASP A 99 -21.72 4.24 3.12
N ALA A 100 -21.08 5.12 2.35
CA ALA A 100 -21.73 6.10 1.51
C ALA A 100 -21.14 6.11 0.10
N GLY A 101 -22.02 5.92 -0.89
CA GLY A 101 -21.67 5.92 -2.31
C GLY A 101 -21.65 4.52 -2.93
N GLU A 102 -21.17 4.45 -4.16
CA GLU A 102 -21.04 3.19 -4.92
C GLU A 102 -19.57 2.75 -4.93
N PRO A 103 -19.29 1.44 -5.07
CA PRO A 103 -17.93 0.95 -5.34
C PRO A 103 -17.32 1.64 -6.57
N TYR A 104 -16.02 1.91 -6.52
CA TYR A 104 -15.33 2.59 -7.62
C TYR A 104 -13.89 2.13 -7.79
N PRO A 105 -13.35 2.14 -9.03
CA PRO A 105 -11.93 1.99 -9.24
C PRO A 105 -11.19 3.27 -8.87
N ALA A 106 -10.06 3.16 -8.19
CA ALA A 106 -9.13 4.27 -8.01
C ALA A 106 -7.83 3.99 -8.76
N ILE A 107 -7.24 5.06 -9.30
CA ILE A 107 -5.96 5.03 -10.00
C ILE A 107 -5.03 6.01 -9.30
N LEU A 108 -3.87 5.53 -8.83
CA LEU A 108 -2.82 6.39 -8.28
C LEU A 108 -1.70 6.51 -9.31
N GLY A 109 -1.45 7.75 -9.73
CA GLY A 109 -0.42 8.10 -10.69
C GLY A 109 -0.83 9.28 -11.55
N PRO A 110 -0.05 9.61 -12.59
CA PRO A 110 1.23 9.00 -12.97
C PRO A 110 2.30 9.09 -11.87
N LEU A 111 3.09 8.03 -11.71
CA LEU A 111 4.23 7.95 -10.79
C LEU A 111 5.52 7.78 -11.59
N ARG A 112 6.63 8.34 -11.07
CA ARG A 112 7.97 8.14 -11.63
C ARG A 112 8.99 7.88 -10.52
N LYS A 113 9.98 7.02 -10.80
CA LYS A 113 11.16 6.88 -9.96
C LYS A 113 12.24 7.83 -10.45
N CYS A 114 12.53 8.89 -9.71
CA CYS A 114 13.63 9.79 -10.09
C CYS A 114 14.97 9.19 -9.68
N SER A 115 15.97 9.25 -10.58
CA SER A 115 17.34 8.85 -10.24
C SER A 115 17.89 9.69 -9.08
N GLY A 116 18.36 9.02 -8.02
CA GLY A 116 18.92 9.70 -6.84
C GLY A 116 17.90 10.25 -5.84
N SER A 117 16.59 10.11 -6.08
CA SER A 117 15.56 10.44 -5.09
C SER A 117 15.51 9.36 -4.00
N SER A 118 15.35 9.79 -2.75
CA SER A 118 15.05 8.88 -1.63
C SER A 118 13.56 8.47 -1.59
N ALA A 119 12.69 9.22 -2.29
CA ALA A 119 11.28 8.90 -2.41
C ALA A 119 11.05 7.81 -3.46
N VAL A 120 10.28 6.79 -3.07
CA VAL A 120 9.97 5.62 -3.90
C VAL A 120 9.13 6.01 -5.11
N PHE A 121 8.11 6.83 -4.88
CA PHE A 121 7.23 7.36 -5.91
C PHE A 121 7.33 8.87 -5.90
N ASN A 122 7.52 9.44 -7.08
CA ASN A 122 7.63 10.88 -7.29
C ASN A 122 6.54 11.29 -8.27
N ALA A 123 6.00 12.50 -8.08
CA ALA A 123 5.16 13.12 -9.09
C ALA A 123 5.96 13.33 -10.39
N PRO A 124 5.33 13.33 -11.58
CA PRO A 124 6.02 13.50 -12.85
C PRO A 124 6.94 14.71 -12.90
N ASP A 125 6.48 15.84 -12.34
CA ASP A 125 7.16 17.13 -12.39
C ASP A 125 8.16 17.33 -11.23
N SER A 126 8.30 16.32 -10.36
CA SER A 126 9.28 16.32 -9.25
C SER A 126 10.58 15.56 -9.58
N CYS A 127 10.68 15.08 -10.82
CA CYS A 127 11.91 14.67 -11.47
C CYS A 127 12.29 15.73 -12.53
#